data_AF-A0A1Z2L3F8-F1
#
_entry.id   AF-A0A1Z2L3F8-F1
#
_cell.length_a   1.000
_cell.length_b   1.000
_cell.length_c   1.000
_cell.angle_alpha   90.00
_cell.angle_beta   90.00
_cell.angle_gamma   90.00
#
_symmetry.space_group_name_H-M   'P 1'
#
loop_
_entity.id
_entity.type
_entity.pdbx_description
1 polymer ?
#
loop_
_entity_poly.entity_id
_entity_poly.type
_entity_poly.pdbx_seq_one_letter_code
_entity_poly.pdbx_strand_id
1 'polypeptide(L)'
;MNEISTAAVHTRVWLDLLGRQFPELLAELAPGRTGPRLSHSPRGGTPAGGGSAPLRLDVSDAIRDVTDGVIELEEAVRERLGQGRPRKAPVPERLRRIAGLLDAPGVDAVLAEHVLSEARRMSGRCGRALGEAEPLFRVDGRCPWCDSVSLRLFPARQAVLCVNPGCRCEDESCGCATGAEHRHSWPETEWAALTGRDGGELAALPAGTLRAALGEAR
;
A
#
# COMPACT_ATOMS: atom_id res chain seq x y z
N MET A 1 -21.13 -10.52 -12.15
CA MET A 1 -19.95 -9.68 -12.42
C MET A 1 -18.82 -10.27 -11.61
N ASN A 2 -17.80 -10.79 -12.31
CA ASN A 2 -16.87 -11.82 -11.82
C ASN A 2 -15.83 -11.25 -10.83
N GLU A 3 -15.43 -12.00 -9.81
CA GLU A 3 -14.37 -11.64 -8.84
C GLU A 3 -13.08 -11.18 -9.53
N ILE A 4 -12.74 -11.81 -10.65
CA ILE A 4 -11.60 -11.45 -11.51
C ILE A 4 -11.70 -9.99 -12.02
N SER A 5 -12.91 -9.52 -12.36
CA SER A 5 -13.14 -8.16 -12.80
C SER A 5 -12.94 -7.14 -11.67
N THR A 6 -13.28 -7.51 -10.43
CA THR A 6 -13.09 -6.65 -9.27
C THR A 6 -11.60 -6.53 -8.92
N ALA A 7 -10.89 -7.66 -8.88
CA ALA A 7 -9.44 -7.70 -8.64
C ALA A 7 -8.67 -6.91 -9.72
N ALA A 8 -9.02 -7.07 -11.00
CA ALA A 8 -8.39 -6.31 -12.09
C ALA A 8 -8.62 -4.79 -11.96
N VAL A 9 -9.83 -4.36 -11.59
CA VAL A 9 -10.13 -2.94 -11.37
C VAL A 9 -9.36 -2.39 -10.16
N HIS A 10 -9.30 -3.12 -9.05
CA HIS A 10 -8.50 -2.73 -7.88
C HIS A 10 -7.03 -2.63 -8.22
N THR A 11 -6.51 -3.60 -8.98
CA THR A 11 -5.12 -3.63 -9.42
C THR A 11 -4.77 -2.38 -10.20
N ARG A 12 -5.64 -1.95 -11.13
CA ARG A 12 -5.43 -0.70 -11.87
C ARG A 12 -5.34 0.52 -10.96
N VAL A 13 -6.23 0.64 -9.98
CA VAL A 13 -6.22 1.76 -9.02
C VAL A 13 -4.87 1.85 -8.30
N TRP A 14 -4.32 0.71 -7.86
CA TRP A 14 -3.02 0.67 -7.20
C TRP A 14 -1.85 0.93 -8.15
N LEU A 15 -1.88 0.39 -9.37
CA LEU A 15 -0.85 0.69 -10.38
C LEU A 15 -0.86 2.18 -10.77
N ASP A 16 -2.03 2.80 -10.88
CA ASP A 16 -2.20 4.23 -11.16
C ASP A 16 -1.69 5.10 -10.01
N LEU A 17 -1.98 4.72 -8.75
CA LEU A 17 -1.41 5.38 -7.58
C LEU A 17 0.11 5.26 -7.56
N LEU A 18 0.66 4.06 -7.74
CA LEU A 18 2.10 3.83 -7.78
C LEU A 18 2.77 4.65 -8.88
N GLY A 19 2.13 4.76 -10.05
CA GLY A 19 2.57 5.59 -11.16
C GLY A 19 2.62 7.09 -10.86
N ARG A 20 1.80 7.57 -9.92
CA ARG A 20 1.84 8.97 -9.42
C ARG A 20 2.87 9.18 -8.32
N GLN A 21 2.93 8.26 -7.34
CA GLN A 21 3.85 8.36 -6.21
C GLN A 21 5.32 8.25 -6.65
N PHE A 22 5.63 7.44 -7.66
CA PHE A 22 7.03 7.20 -8.07
C PHE A 22 7.74 8.47 -8.58
N PRO A 23 7.16 9.30 -9.48
CA PRO A 23 7.71 10.61 -9.81
C PRO A 23 7.91 11.53 -8.61
N GLU A 24 7.03 11.47 -7.59
CA GLU A 24 7.17 12.28 -6.38
C GLU A 24 8.38 11.86 -5.54
N LEU A 25 8.64 10.54 -5.42
CA LEU A 25 9.87 10.05 -4.77
C LEU A 25 11.12 10.56 -5.48
N LEU A 26 11.13 10.56 -6.82
CA LEU A 26 12.25 11.12 -7.60
C LEU A 26 12.42 12.62 -7.34
N ALA A 27 11.32 13.36 -7.20
CA ALA A 27 11.33 14.79 -6.90
C ALA A 27 11.87 15.10 -5.50
N GLU A 28 11.65 14.23 -4.50
CA GLU A 28 12.22 14.37 -3.15
C GLU A 28 13.75 14.26 -3.12
N LEU A 29 14.35 13.53 -4.07
CA LEU A 29 15.81 13.46 -4.23
C LEU A 29 16.38 14.54 -5.17
N ALA A 30 15.52 15.34 -5.81
CA ALA A 30 15.97 16.38 -6.71
C ALA A 30 16.69 17.51 -5.94
N PRO A 31 17.86 17.98 -6.42
CA PRO A 31 18.59 19.06 -5.77
C PRO A 31 17.70 20.31 -5.60
N GLY A 32 17.58 20.80 -4.36
CA GLY A 32 16.83 22.03 -4.03
C GLY A 32 15.46 21.83 -3.37
N ARG A 33 14.95 20.59 -3.27
CA ARG A 33 13.77 20.26 -2.44
C ARG A 33 14.21 19.81 -1.04
N THR A 34 14.35 20.75 -0.11
CA THR A 34 14.30 20.40 1.32
C THR A 34 12.83 20.28 1.71
N GLY A 35 12.34 19.05 1.94
CA GLY A 35 11.01 18.79 2.48
C GLY A 35 10.76 19.46 3.84
N PRO A 36 9.52 19.41 4.38
CA PRO A 36 9.17 20.02 5.64
C PRO A 36 10.10 19.52 6.74
N ARG A 37 10.86 20.45 7.35
CA ARG A 37 11.67 20.16 8.53
C ARG A 37 10.73 19.63 9.61
N LEU A 38 11.02 18.45 10.14
CA LEU A 38 10.43 18.00 11.41
C LEU A 38 10.69 19.10 12.44
N SER A 39 9.64 19.82 12.82
CA SER A 39 9.67 20.88 13.82
C SER A 39 9.84 20.25 15.19
N HIS A 40 11.09 20.01 15.58
CA HIS A 40 11.49 20.05 16.97
C HIS A 40 12.55 21.13 17.10
N SER A 41 12.11 22.34 17.45
CA SER A 41 13.00 23.35 18.04
C SER A 41 12.76 23.38 19.54
N PRO A 42 13.84 23.44 20.32
CA PRO A 42 14.05 24.69 21.03
C PRO A 42 15.48 25.24 20.87
N ARG A 43 15.52 26.51 20.44
CA ARG A 43 16.50 27.58 20.72
C ARG A 43 17.88 27.52 20.03
N GLY A 44 18.11 28.55 19.21
CA GLY A 44 19.33 29.36 19.22
C GLY A 44 20.55 28.83 18.48
N GLY A 45 20.69 29.22 17.21
CA GLY A 45 21.94 29.10 16.47
C GLY A 45 21.83 29.76 15.10
N THR A 46 22.66 30.76 14.83
CA THR A 46 22.80 31.47 13.55
C THR A 46 23.15 30.49 12.41
N PRO A 47 22.59 30.63 11.20
CA PRO A 47 22.93 29.74 10.09
C PRO A 47 24.28 30.14 9.49
N ALA A 48 25.29 29.30 9.68
CA ALA A 48 26.55 29.35 8.93
C ALA A 48 26.66 28.09 8.05
N GLY A 49 26.89 28.29 6.76
CA GLY A 49 27.45 27.29 5.86
C GLY A 49 26.46 26.33 5.19
N GLY A 50 26.56 26.24 3.86
CA GLY A 50 25.77 25.33 3.02
C GLY A 50 26.01 23.86 3.34
N GLY A 51 25.14 23.31 4.20
CA GLY A 51 25.01 21.87 4.40
C GLY A 51 23.94 21.33 3.45
N SER A 52 24.36 20.44 2.54
CA SER A 52 23.47 19.44 1.91
C SER A 52 22.61 18.84 3.01
N ALA A 53 21.28 19.01 2.94
CA ALA A 53 20.39 18.33 3.88
C ALA A 53 20.70 16.82 3.84
N PRO A 54 20.59 16.09 4.97
CA PRO A 54 20.86 14.67 5.00
C PRO A 54 20.06 13.98 3.90
N LEU A 55 20.74 13.17 3.07
CA LEU A 55 20.07 12.38 2.04
C LEU A 55 18.98 11.53 2.69
N ARG A 56 17.76 11.62 2.15
CA ARG A 56 16.63 10.79 2.58
C ARG A 56 16.84 9.36 2.12
N LEU A 57 17.61 8.59 2.90
CA LEU A 57 17.93 7.19 2.59
C LEU A 57 16.67 6.32 2.46
N ASP A 58 15.64 6.61 3.26
CA ASP A 58 14.31 6.00 3.18
C ASP A 58 13.67 6.18 1.80
N VAL A 59 13.80 7.36 1.20
CA VAL A 59 13.33 7.65 -0.17
C VAL A 59 14.18 6.91 -1.21
N SER A 60 15.51 6.92 -1.07
CA SER A 60 16.40 6.20 -1.97
C SER A 60 16.14 4.68 -1.95
N ASP A 61 15.89 4.11 -0.78
CA ASP A 61 15.59 2.68 -0.64
C ASP A 61 14.21 2.32 -1.20
N ALA A 62 13.21 3.20 -1.01
CA ALA A 62 11.92 3.06 -1.66
C ALA A 62 12.02 3.08 -3.19
N ILE A 63 12.82 3.99 -3.77
CA ILE A 63 13.04 4.05 -5.22
C ILE A 63 13.67 2.77 -5.74
N ARG A 64 14.70 2.25 -5.06
CA ARG A 64 15.37 1.01 -5.45
C ARG A 64 14.37 -0.15 -5.43
N ASP A 65 13.69 -0.35 -4.31
CA ASP A 65 12.75 -1.45 -4.13
C ASP A 65 11.59 -1.41 -5.12
N VAL A 66 11.03 -0.23 -5.40
CA VAL A 66 9.94 -0.09 -6.39
C VAL A 66 10.46 -0.32 -7.81
N THR A 67 11.68 0.14 -8.12
CA THR A 67 12.27 -0.08 -9.44
C THR A 67 12.49 -1.57 -9.70
N ASP A 68 13.11 -2.27 -8.74
CA ASP A 68 13.38 -3.70 -8.84
C ASP A 68 12.06 -4.49 -8.86
N GLY A 69 11.14 -4.19 -7.95
CA GLY A 69 9.83 -4.84 -7.87
C GLY A 69 8.99 -4.69 -9.14
N VAL A 70 8.97 -3.51 -9.78
CA VAL A 70 8.24 -3.31 -11.04
C VAL A 70 8.90 -4.05 -12.21
N ILE A 71 10.24 -4.14 -12.23
CA ILE A 71 10.96 -4.92 -13.24
C ILE A 71 10.59 -6.40 -13.11
N GLU A 72 10.70 -6.94 -11.90
CA GLU A 72 10.39 -8.34 -11.59
C GLU A 72 8.91 -8.65 -11.87
N LEU A 73 8.00 -7.76 -11.49
CA LEU A 73 6.56 -7.92 -11.74
C LEU A 73 6.23 -7.95 -13.25
N GLU A 74 6.84 -7.07 -14.07
CA GLU A 74 6.63 -7.12 -15.52
C GLU A 74 7.19 -8.42 -16.13
N GLU A 75 8.34 -8.89 -15.65
CA GLU A 75 8.93 -10.16 -16.08
C GLU A 75 8.00 -11.34 -15.73
N ALA A 76 7.51 -11.42 -14.49
CA ALA A 76 6.61 -12.46 -14.02
C ALA A 76 5.26 -12.48 -14.78
N VAL A 77 4.64 -11.32 -14.99
CA VAL A 77 3.38 -11.20 -15.76
C VAL A 77 3.58 -11.67 -17.20
N ARG A 78 4.66 -11.24 -17.86
CA ARG A 78 4.93 -11.64 -19.25
C ARG A 78 5.28 -13.10 -19.39
N GLU A 79 6.06 -13.66 -18.47
CA GLU A 79 6.35 -15.09 -18.41
C GLU A 79 5.06 -15.88 -18.29
N ARG A 80 4.18 -15.49 -17.36
CA ARG A 80 2.89 -16.17 -17.13
C ARG A 80 1.94 -16.10 -18.33
N LEU A 81 2.02 -15.03 -19.12
CA LEU A 81 1.25 -14.84 -20.36
C LEU A 81 1.98 -15.34 -21.62
N GLY A 82 3.18 -15.92 -21.50
CA GLY A 82 3.96 -16.42 -22.64
C GLY A 82 4.46 -15.32 -23.60
N GLN A 83 4.61 -14.08 -23.14
CA GLN A 83 4.91 -12.92 -23.99
C GLN A 83 6.41 -12.56 -24.14
N GLY A 84 7.32 -13.46 -23.75
CA GLY A 84 8.76 -13.23 -23.82
C GLY A 84 9.24 -12.08 -22.91
N ARG A 85 10.53 -11.74 -22.99
CA ARG A 85 11.15 -10.79 -22.06
C ARG A 85 10.74 -9.34 -22.33
N PRO A 86 10.42 -8.53 -21.30
CA PRO A 86 10.14 -7.11 -21.49
C PRO A 86 11.35 -6.34 -22.03
N ARG A 87 11.07 -5.29 -22.82
CA ARG A 87 12.07 -4.29 -23.20
C ARG A 87 12.34 -3.34 -22.03
N LYS A 88 13.59 -2.88 -21.89
CA LYS A 88 13.97 -1.85 -20.91
C LYS A 88 13.06 -0.61 -21.06
N ALA A 89 12.57 -0.12 -19.93
CA ALA A 89 11.68 1.03 -19.84
C ALA A 89 11.74 1.62 -18.43
N PRO A 90 11.45 2.92 -18.25
CA PRO A 90 11.29 3.52 -16.93
C PRO A 90 10.03 2.99 -16.22
N VAL A 91 10.01 3.03 -14.89
CA VAL A 91 8.92 2.50 -14.04
C VAL A 91 7.52 2.94 -14.50
N PRO A 92 7.22 4.23 -14.77
CA PRO A 92 5.87 4.63 -15.19
C PRO A 92 5.42 4.01 -16.52
N GLU A 93 6.35 3.69 -17.43
CA GLU A 93 6.01 2.99 -18.66
C GLU A 93 5.76 1.50 -18.42
N ARG A 94 6.55 0.86 -17.56
CA ARG A 94 6.34 -0.54 -17.17
C ARG A 94 5.00 -0.74 -16.48
N LEU A 95 4.63 0.14 -15.55
CA LEU A 95 3.33 0.11 -14.88
C LEU A 95 2.16 0.20 -15.86
N ARG A 96 2.24 1.09 -16.86
CA ARG A 96 1.23 1.19 -17.94
C ARG A 96 1.16 -0.08 -18.78
N ARG A 97 2.30 -0.71 -19.09
CA ARG A 97 2.34 -1.99 -19.81
C ARG A 97 1.69 -3.09 -18.99
N ILE A 98 2.04 -3.23 -17.71
CA ILE A 98 1.43 -4.20 -16.79
C ILE A 98 -0.09 -4.00 -16.75
N ALA A 99 -0.56 -2.76 -16.58
CA ALA A 99 -1.99 -2.45 -16.55
C ALA A 99 -2.72 -2.86 -17.84
N GLY A 100 -2.08 -2.69 -19.00
CA GLY A 100 -2.61 -3.14 -20.30
C GLY A 100 -2.60 -4.65 -20.49
N LEU A 101 -1.69 -5.37 -19.82
CA LEU A 101 -1.64 -6.84 -19.84
C LEU A 101 -2.76 -7.48 -19.02
N LEU A 102 -3.32 -6.78 -18.04
CA LEU A 102 -4.42 -7.28 -17.22
C LEU A 102 -5.73 -7.49 -18.01
N ASP A 103 -5.85 -6.90 -19.21
CA ASP A 103 -6.97 -7.13 -20.13
C ASP A 103 -6.73 -8.31 -21.09
N ALA A 104 -5.53 -8.91 -21.08
CA ALA A 104 -5.18 -9.94 -22.03
C ALA A 104 -5.90 -11.28 -21.75
N PRO A 105 -6.32 -12.02 -22.78
CA PRO A 105 -6.78 -13.39 -22.60
C PRO A 105 -5.66 -14.25 -22.00
N GLY A 106 -5.95 -14.95 -20.91
CA GLY A 106 -4.98 -15.76 -20.16
C GLY A 106 -4.59 -15.20 -18.78
N VAL A 107 -5.07 -14.01 -18.42
CA VAL A 107 -5.01 -13.52 -17.03
C VAL A 107 -6.00 -14.31 -16.19
N ASP A 108 -5.47 -15.09 -15.24
CA ASP A 108 -6.27 -15.79 -14.24
C ASP A 108 -6.30 -15.05 -12.89
N ALA A 109 -7.16 -15.51 -11.99
CA ALA A 109 -7.36 -14.91 -10.68
C ALA A 109 -6.08 -14.88 -9.83
N VAL A 110 -5.23 -15.91 -9.97
CA VAL A 110 -3.98 -16.02 -9.21
C VAL A 110 -2.99 -14.95 -9.66
N LEU A 111 -2.84 -14.77 -10.98
CA LEU A 111 -2.01 -13.70 -11.53
C LEU A 111 -2.54 -12.33 -11.13
N ALA A 112 -3.85 -12.08 -11.26
CA ALA A 112 -4.46 -10.81 -10.90
C ALA A 112 -4.23 -10.47 -9.41
N GLU A 113 -4.39 -11.45 -8.51
CA GLU A 113 -4.17 -11.27 -7.08
C GLU A 113 -2.69 -11.01 -6.75
N HIS A 114 -1.77 -11.68 -7.45
CA HIS A 114 -0.35 -11.43 -7.30
C HIS A 114 0.02 -10.00 -7.71
N VAL A 115 -0.46 -9.52 -8.88
CA VAL A 115 -0.21 -8.14 -9.32
C VAL A 115 -0.81 -7.14 -8.33
N LEU A 116 -2.01 -7.39 -7.82
CA LEU A 116 -2.66 -6.56 -6.82
C LEU A 116 -1.83 -6.46 -5.53
N SER A 117 -1.38 -7.60 -5.01
CA SER A 117 -0.56 -7.68 -3.80
C SER A 117 0.75 -6.91 -3.95
N GLU A 118 1.46 -7.08 -5.07
CA GLU A 118 2.70 -6.37 -5.33
C GLU A 118 2.49 -4.86 -5.51
N ALA A 119 1.44 -4.45 -6.23
CA ALA A 119 1.10 -3.04 -6.41
C ALA A 119 0.80 -2.36 -5.06
N ARG A 120 0.00 -3.00 -4.19
CA ARG A 120 -0.29 -2.55 -2.82
C ARG A 120 0.98 -2.41 -1.98
N ARG A 121 1.83 -3.44 -1.99
CA ARG A 121 3.09 -3.47 -1.23
C ARG A 121 3.99 -2.28 -1.61
N MET A 122 4.17 -2.06 -2.91
CA MET A 122 4.99 -0.98 -3.45
C MET A 122 4.39 0.40 -3.16
N SER A 123 3.08 0.60 -3.39
CA SER A 123 2.41 1.87 -3.05
C SER A 123 2.46 2.19 -1.57
N GLY A 124 2.28 1.19 -0.69
CA GLY A 124 2.42 1.38 0.75
C GLY A 124 3.83 1.80 1.16
N ARG A 125 4.87 1.30 0.47
CA ARG A 125 6.25 1.72 0.68
C ARG A 125 6.51 3.14 0.18
N CYS A 126 5.98 3.50 -0.99
CA CYS A 126 6.03 4.87 -1.49
C CYS A 126 5.37 5.85 -0.52
N GLY A 127 4.14 5.57 -0.09
CA GLY A 127 3.41 6.44 0.84
C GLY A 127 4.17 6.66 2.16
N ARG A 128 4.74 5.60 2.75
CA ARG A 128 5.59 5.74 3.94
C ARG A 128 6.80 6.64 3.72
N ALA A 129 7.50 6.48 2.59
CA ALA A 129 8.64 7.31 2.24
C ALA A 129 8.24 8.78 1.93
N LEU A 130 7.04 9.01 1.40
CA LEU A 130 6.50 10.35 1.18
C LEU A 130 5.91 10.99 2.46
N GLY A 131 5.81 10.23 3.56
CA GLY A 131 5.19 10.70 4.81
C GLY A 131 3.66 10.69 4.78
N GLU A 132 3.07 9.97 3.84
CA GLU A 132 1.62 9.81 3.71
C GLU A 132 1.09 8.84 4.78
N ALA A 133 -0.06 9.19 5.37
CA ALA A 133 -0.81 8.27 6.21
C ALA A 133 -1.64 7.34 5.32
N GLU A 134 -1.59 6.04 5.60
CA GLU A 134 -2.44 5.06 4.93
C GLU A 134 -3.92 5.34 5.23
N PRO A 135 -4.82 5.37 4.22
CA PRO A 135 -6.24 5.54 4.46
C PRO A 135 -6.81 4.35 5.22
N LEU A 136 -7.68 4.62 6.19
CA LEU A 136 -8.29 3.60 7.04
C LEU A 136 -9.80 3.55 6.82
N PHE A 137 -10.34 2.34 6.66
CA PHE A 137 -11.77 2.14 6.52
C PHE A 137 -12.36 1.51 7.78
N ARG A 138 -13.53 1.98 8.21
CA ARG A 138 -14.27 1.32 9.28
C ARG A 138 -14.70 -0.05 8.79
N VAL A 139 -14.53 -1.04 9.66
CA VAL A 139 -15.12 -2.37 9.49
C VAL A 139 -16.40 -2.43 10.31
N ASP A 140 -17.48 -2.89 9.68
CA ASP A 140 -18.76 -3.07 10.34
C ASP A 140 -18.74 -4.39 11.12
N GLY A 141 -18.27 -4.30 12.37
CA GLY A 141 -18.04 -5.42 13.26
C GLY A 141 -17.47 -4.99 14.61
N ARG A 142 -17.43 -5.92 15.56
CA ARG A 142 -16.81 -5.73 16.86
C ARG A 142 -15.54 -6.57 16.93
N CYS A 143 -14.53 -6.04 17.60
CA CYS A 143 -13.31 -6.77 17.84
C CYS A 143 -13.59 -8.02 18.70
N PRO A 144 -13.19 -9.24 18.29
CA PRO A 144 -13.41 -10.45 19.08
C PRO A 144 -12.76 -10.42 20.47
N TRP A 145 -11.70 -9.63 20.65
CA TRP A 145 -10.92 -9.60 21.89
C TRP A 145 -11.35 -8.54 22.90
N CYS A 146 -11.83 -7.37 22.44
CA CYS A 146 -12.21 -6.27 23.34
C CYS A 146 -13.64 -5.77 23.14
N ASP A 147 -14.41 -6.42 22.26
CA ASP A 147 -15.80 -6.11 21.90
C ASP A 147 -16.06 -4.67 21.39
N SER A 148 -15.00 -3.90 21.12
CA SER A 148 -15.09 -2.52 20.67
C SER A 148 -15.29 -2.41 19.16
N VAL A 149 -16.00 -1.35 18.72
CA VAL A 149 -16.21 -0.94 17.31
C VAL A 149 -15.00 -0.17 16.73
N SER A 150 -13.81 -0.70 17.01
CA SER A 150 -12.50 -0.10 16.68
C SER A 150 -11.76 -0.87 15.58
N LEU A 151 -12.43 -1.77 14.87
CA LEU A 151 -11.84 -2.45 13.73
C LEU A 151 -11.66 -1.49 12.56
N ARG A 152 -10.46 -1.49 11.97
CA ARG A 152 -10.11 -0.68 10.80
C ARG A 152 -9.40 -1.56 9.77
N LEU A 153 -9.80 -1.43 8.52
CA LEU A 153 -9.12 -2.03 7.37
C LEU A 153 -8.00 -1.09 6.91
N PHE A 154 -6.81 -1.67 6.76
CA PHE A 154 -5.58 -1.08 6.23
C PHE A 154 -5.33 -1.70 4.85
N PRO A 155 -5.76 -1.03 3.75
CA PRO A 155 -5.75 -1.61 2.41
C PRO A 155 -4.37 -1.97 1.89
N ALA A 156 -3.35 -1.14 2.16
CA ALA A 156 -1.99 -1.38 1.69
C ALA A 156 -1.34 -2.52 2.48
N ARG A 157 -1.78 -2.75 3.72
CA ARG A 157 -1.31 -3.88 4.56
C ARG A 157 -2.11 -5.16 4.35
N GLN A 158 -3.26 -5.08 3.67
CA GLN A 158 -4.22 -6.18 3.56
C GLN A 158 -4.54 -6.78 4.93
N ALA A 159 -4.79 -5.90 5.89
CA ALA A 159 -5.03 -6.30 7.27
C ALA A 159 -6.18 -5.50 7.88
N VAL A 160 -6.99 -6.17 8.69
CA VAL A 160 -7.85 -5.50 9.66
C VAL A 160 -7.12 -5.46 10.99
N LEU A 161 -7.09 -4.30 11.64
CA LEU A 161 -6.53 -4.12 12.98
C LEU A 161 -7.59 -3.53 13.93
N CYS A 162 -7.52 -3.89 15.21
CA CYS A 162 -8.24 -3.16 16.25
C CYS A 162 -7.41 -1.96 16.69
N VAL A 163 -7.91 -0.73 16.49
CA VAL A 163 -7.18 0.50 16.87
C VAL A 163 -7.34 0.90 18.34
N ASN A 164 -8.05 0.11 19.14
CA ASN A 164 -8.16 0.35 20.58
C ASN A 164 -6.79 0.08 21.25
N PRO A 165 -6.15 1.08 21.87
CA PRO A 165 -4.81 0.92 22.45
C PRO A 165 -4.75 -0.09 23.60
N GLY A 166 -5.87 -0.34 24.28
CA GLY A 166 -5.96 -1.34 25.36
C GLY A 166 -6.23 -2.76 24.89
N CYS A 167 -6.49 -2.98 23.59
CA CYS A 167 -6.83 -4.31 23.07
C CYS A 167 -5.61 -5.23 23.03
N ARG A 168 -5.76 -6.45 23.54
CA ARG A 168 -4.75 -7.53 23.53
C ARG A 168 -5.47 -8.84 23.18
N CYS A 169 -4.87 -9.69 22.36
CA CYS A 169 -5.40 -11.04 22.15
C CYS A 169 -4.90 -11.99 23.23
N GLU A 170 -5.52 -13.16 23.31
CA GLU A 170 -5.13 -14.23 24.25
C GLU A 170 -3.91 -15.04 23.77
N ASP A 171 -3.56 -14.93 22.49
CA ASP A 171 -2.37 -15.61 21.94
C ASP A 171 -1.07 -14.94 22.40
N GLU A 172 -0.34 -15.62 23.29
CA GLU A 172 0.94 -15.18 23.85
C GLU A 172 2.06 -15.07 22.80
N SER A 173 1.94 -15.78 21.67
CA SER A 173 2.90 -15.71 20.56
C SER A 173 2.66 -14.49 19.66
N CYS A 174 1.49 -13.86 19.76
CA CYS A 174 1.16 -12.67 18.99
C CYS A 174 1.84 -11.44 19.61
N GLY A 175 2.62 -10.69 18.81
CA GLY A 175 3.33 -9.50 19.28
C GLY A 175 2.44 -8.44 19.93
N CYS A 176 1.13 -8.43 19.64
CA CYS A 176 0.21 -7.52 20.30
C CYS A 176 0.01 -7.82 21.79
N ALA A 177 0.23 -9.06 22.24
CA ALA A 177 0.10 -9.44 23.66
C ALA A 177 1.21 -8.79 24.51
N THR A 178 2.38 -8.54 23.91
CA THR A 178 3.60 -8.15 24.62
C THR A 178 4.01 -6.69 24.39
N GLY A 179 3.65 -6.07 23.25
CA GLY A 179 4.10 -4.73 22.87
C GLY A 179 2.97 -3.72 22.60
N ALA A 180 3.12 -2.48 23.06
CA ALA A 180 2.16 -1.40 22.83
C ALA A 180 2.20 -0.85 21.39
N GLU A 181 3.25 -1.17 20.64
CA GLU A 181 3.48 -0.84 19.24
C GLU A 181 2.85 -1.85 18.28
N HIS A 182 2.60 -3.08 18.74
CA HIS A 182 2.00 -4.13 17.95
C HIS A 182 0.48 -4.16 18.16
N ARG A 183 -0.26 -4.37 17.07
CA ARG A 183 -1.72 -4.60 17.09
C ARG A 183 -1.99 -5.95 16.48
N HIS A 184 -2.99 -6.64 17.02
CA HIS A 184 -3.44 -7.90 16.44
C HIS A 184 -3.92 -7.62 15.02
N SER A 185 -3.47 -8.46 14.10
CA SER A 185 -3.70 -8.30 12.67
C SER A 185 -4.43 -9.51 12.13
N TRP A 186 -5.63 -9.27 11.63
CA TRP A 186 -6.40 -10.29 10.92
C TRP A 186 -6.07 -10.22 9.43
N PRO A 187 -5.47 -11.28 8.85
CA PRO A 187 -5.32 -11.39 7.40
C PRO A 187 -6.68 -11.54 6.73
N GLU A 188 -6.72 -11.31 5.42
CA GLU A 188 -7.96 -11.33 4.62
C GLU A 188 -8.78 -12.62 4.77
N THR A 189 -8.12 -13.76 4.93
CA THR A 189 -8.75 -15.06 5.14
C THR A 189 -9.61 -15.13 6.41
N GLU A 190 -9.38 -14.24 7.37
CA GLU A 190 -10.07 -14.20 8.66
C GLU A 190 -11.12 -13.07 8.73
N TRP A 191 -11.22 -12.22 7.70
CA TRP A 191 -12.11 -11.05 7.73
C TRP A 191 -13.58 -11.42 7.81
N ALA A 192 -13.98 -12.54 7.21
CA ALA A 192 -15.35 -13.04 7.27
C ALA A 192 -15.81 -13.32 8.71
N ALA A 193 -14.88 -13.64 9.62
CA ALA A 193 -15.20 -13.86 11.03
C ALA A 193 -15.42 -12.55 11.81
N LEU A 194 -15.03 -11.40 11.26
CA LEU A 194 -15.09 -10.09 11.92
C LEU A 194 -16.37 -9.31 11.62
N THR A 195 -17.07 -9.63 10.52
CA THR A 195 -18.33 -8.98 10.14
C THR A 195 -19.51 -9.71 10.79
N GLY A 196 -20.29 -8.98 11.59
CA GLY A 196 -21.52 -9.51 12.18
C GLY A 196 -22.59 -9.81 11.12
N ARG A 197 -23.66 -10.52 11.51
CA ARG A 197 -24.75 -11.09 10.66
C ARG A 197 -25.44 -10.16 9.64
N ASP A 198 -25.14 -8.87 9.61
CA ASP A 198 -25.62 -7.91 8.58
C ASP A 198 -24.57 -7.58 7.50
N GLY A 199 -23.45 -8.32 7.45
CA GLY A 199 -22.74 -8.63 6.21
C GLY A 199 -22.38 -7.44 5.31
N GLY A 200 -21.90 -6.34 5.88
CA GLY A 200 -21.17 -5.35 5.10
C GLY A 200 -19.94 -6.03 4.52
N GLU A 201 -19.91 -6.20 3.21
CA GLU A 201 -18.85 -6.89 2.47
C GLU A 201 -17.50 -6.20 2.75
N LEU A 202 -16.73 -6.73 3.71
CA LEU A 202 -15.28 -6.47 3.78
C LEU A 202 -14.59 -6.96 2.50
N ALA A 203 -15.21 -7.96 1.86
CA ALA A 203 -14.84 -8.40 0.53
C ALA A 203 -15.15 -7.27 -0.46
N ALA A 204 -14.10 -6.79 -1.10
CA ALA A 204 -14.10 -5.69 -2.06
C ALA A 204 -14.56 -4.33 -1.52
N LEU A 205 -13.63 -3.57 -0.92
CA LEU A 205 -13.71 -2.10 -0.97
C LEU A 205 -14.09 -1.69 -2.40
N PRO A 206 -15.23 -1.03 -2.65
CA PRO A 206 -15.61 -0.68 -4.01
C PRO A 206 -14.48 0.13 -4.64
N ALA A 207 -14.12 -0.16 -5.89
CA ALA A 207 -13.01 0.54 -6.53
C ALA A 207 -13.19 2.07 -6.53
N GLY A 208 -14.44 2.55 -6.57
CA GLY A 208 -14.77 3.96 -6.42
C GLY A 208 -14.43 4.52 -5.03
N THR A 209 -14.68 3.76 -3.96
CA THR A 209 -14.30 4.12 -2.58
C THR A 209 -12.79 4.15 -2.42
N LEU A 210 -12.10 3.17 -2.99
CA LEU A 210 -10.63 3.12 -2.99
C LEU A 210 -10.03 4.29 -3.78
N ARG A 211 -10.55 4.60 -4.98
CA ARG A 211 -10.14 5.78 -5.78
C ARG A 211 -10.35 7.09 -5.03
N ALA A 212 -11.53 7.27 -4.43
CA ALA A 212 -11.84 8.47 -3.66
C ALA A 212 -10.91 8.64 -2.45
N ALA A 213 -10.60 7.55 -1.74
CA ALA A 213 -9.71 7.58 -0.58
C ALA A 213 -8.23 7.79 -0.95
N LEU A 214 -7.79 7.32 -2.12
CA LEU A 214 -6.42 7.47 -2.61
C LEU A 214 -6.22 8.76 -3.43
N GLY A 215 -7.14 9.72 -3.32
CA GLY A 215 -6.94 11.07 -3.85
C GLY A 215 -7.33 11.30 -5.32
N GLU A 216 -8.15 10.43 -5.93
CA GLU A 216 -8.84 10.74 -7.19
C GLU A 216 -10.19 11.41 -6.93
N ALA A 217 -10.18 12.64 -6.41
CA ALA A 217 -11.36 13.48 -6.45
C ALA A 217 -11.46 14.18 -7.82
N ARG A 218 -12.06 13.46 -8.78
CA ARG A 218 -12.52 13.91 -10.11
C ARG A 218 -11.47 14.45 -11.09
#